data_AF-A0A0N8HBK6-F1
#
_entry.id   AF-A0A0N8HBK6-F1
#
_cell.length_a   1.000
_cell.length_b   1.000
_cell.length_c   1.000
_cell.angle_alpha   90.00
_cell.angle_beta   90.00
_cell.angle_gamma   90.00
#
_symmetry.space_group_name_H-M   'P 1'
#
loop_
_entity.id
_entity.type
_entity.pdbx_description
1 polymer ?
#
loop_
_entity_poly.entity_id
_entity_poly.type
_entity_poly.pdbx_seq_one_letter_code
_entity_poly.pdbx_strand_id
1 'polypeptide(L)' 'MIAFAAVTVPLLLLGLLLAMERVERPLNAADVGKGIEGFFDSARPDEVETFVQQGMPAALERYRRRLRRTPPGKHRAA' A
#
# COMPACT_ATOMS: atom_id res chain seq x y z
N MET A 1 15.39 39.28 10.33
CA MET A 1 14.86 37.92 10.60
C MET A 1 13.75 37.52 9.63
N ILE A 2 12.74 38.35 9.40
CA ILE A 2 11.60 38.03 8.50
C ILE A 2 12.03 37.77 7.05
N ALA A 3 12.93 38.59 6.49
CA ALA A 3 13.41 38.42 5.11
C ALA A 3 14.14 37.08 4.88
N PHE A 4 14.85 36.58 5.88
CA PHE A 4 15.49 35.27 5.80
C PHE A 4 14.46 34.14 5.81
N ALA A 5 13.48 34.19 6.73
CA ALA A 5 12.40 33.21 6.78
C ALA A 5 11.56 33.21 5.49
N ALA A 6 11.28 34.38 4.91
CA ALA A 6 10.53 34.53 3.66
C ALA A 6 11.18 33.81 2.46
N VAL A 7 12.51 33.64 2.45
CA VAL A 7 13.22 32.91 1.40
C VAL A 7 13.42 31.44 1.79
N THR A 8 13.78 31.16 3.04
CA THR A 8 14.09 29.81 3.50
C THR A 8 12.86 28.91 3.56
N VAL A 9 11.70 29.43 3.99
CA VAL A 9 10.45 28.65 4.09
C VAL A 9 10.00 28.06 2.75
N PRO A 10 9.87 28.84 1.65
CA PRO A 10 9.48 28.26 0.36
C PRO A 10 10.52 27.27 -0.18
N LEU A 11 11.81 27.49 0.06
CA LEU A 11 12.87 26.53 -0.33
C LEU A 11 12.76 25.22 0.45
N LEU A 12 12.46 25.28 1.75
CA LEU A 12 12.21 24.09 2.57
C LEU A 12 10.96 23.34 2.10
N LEU A 13 9.88 24.05 1.78
CA LEU A 13 8.66 23.43 1.23
C LEU A 13 8.93 22.76 -0.12
N LEU A 14 9.71 23.41 -0.99
CA LEU A 14 10.11 22.82 -2.27
C LEU A 14 10.94 21.54 -2.06
N GLY A 15 11.90 21.57 -1.12
CA GLY A 15 12.68 20.40 -0.75
C GLY A 15 11.83 19.28 -0.14
N LEU A 16 10.84 19.62 0.68
CA LEU A 16 9.89 18.68 1.26
C LEU A 16 9.00 18.05 0.17
N LEU A 17 8.51 18.85 -0.77
CA LEU A 17 7.73 18.39 -1.92
C LEU A 17 8.57 17.49 -2.83
N LEU A 18 9.84 17.78 -3.06
CA LEU A 18 10.73 16.89 -3.80
C LEU A 18 10.99 15.58 -3.05
N ALA A 19 11.11 15.67 -1.72
CA ALA A 19 11.26 14.51 -0.85
C ALA A 19 9.98 13.66 -0.76
N MET A 20 8.81 14.17 -1.18
CA MET A 20 7.58 13.39 -1.23
C MET A 20 7.74 12.12 -2.06
N GLU A 21 8.57 12.06 -3.10
CA GLU A 21 8.79 10.80 -3.82
C GLU A 21 9.32 9.67 -2.91
N ARG A 22 10.13 10.03 -1.90
CA ARG A 22 10.65 9.09 -0.88
C ARG A 22 9.58 8.69 0.13
N VAL A 23 8.63 9.57 0.42
CA VAL A 23 7.50 9.35 1.35
C VAL A 23 6.34 8.61 0.66
N GLU A 24 6.14 8.85 -0.62
CA GLU A 24 5.09 8.27 -1.45
C GLU A 24 5.41 6.82 -1.82
N ARG A 25 6.69 6.43 -1.97
CA ARG A 25 7.08 5.03 -2.22
C ARG A 25 6.60 4.05 -1.14
N PRO A 26 6.82 4.29 0.17
CA PRO A 26 6.27 3.42 1.22
C PRO A 26 4.74 3.55 1.32
N LEU A 27 4.16 4.72 1.05
CA LEU A 27 2.70 4.90 1.04
C LEU A 27 2.02 4.14 -0.10
N ASN A 28 2.61 4.10 -1.30
CA ASN A 28 2.11 3.31 -2.44
C ASN A 28 2.30 1.80 -2.22
N ALA A 29 3.34 1.36 -1.51
CA ALA A 29 3.45 -0.04 -1.08
C ALA A 29 2.37 -0.40 -0.05
N ALA A 30 2.04 0.58 0.81
CA ALA A 30 0.92 0.56 1.74
C ALA A 30 -0.41 1.05 1.13
N ASP A 31 -0.57 0.94 -0.20
CA ASP A 31 -1.87 1.05 -0.87
C ASP A 31 -2.68 -0.22 -0.55
N VAL A 32 -2.95 -0.38 0.75
CA VAL A 32 -3.81 -1.38 1.39
C VAL A 32 -5.20 -1.30 0.74
N GLY A 33 -5.61 -0.11 0.28
CA GLY A 33 -6.88 0.15 -0.40
C GLY A 33 -7.16 -0.76 -1.61
N LYS A 34 -6.22 -0.90 -2.55
CA LYS A 34 -6.45 -1.71 -3.76
C LYS A 34 -6.69 -3.19 -3.51
N GLY A 35 -6.27 -3.73 -2.36
CA GLY A 35 -6.44 -5.15 -2.03
C GLY A 35 -7.57 -5.45 -1.06
N ILE A 36 -8.08 -4.43 -0.35
CA ILE A 36 -9.09 -4.58 0.70
C ILE A 36 -10.40 -5.12 0.14
N GLU A 37 -10.88 -4.54 -0.96
CA GLU A 37 -12.19 -4.88 -1.52
C GLU A 37 -12.23 -6.34 -1.97
N GLY A 38 -11.19 -6.78 -2.72
CA GLY A 38 -11.05 -8.18 -3.12
C GLY A 38 -10.76 -9.15 -1.96
N PHE A 39 -10.10 -8.67 -0.89
CA PHE A 39 -9.91 -9.45 0.33
C PHE A 39 -11.26 -9.71 1.01
N PHE A 40 -12.11 -8.70 1.20
CA PHE A 40 -13.42 -8.93 1.83
C PHE A 40 -14.33 -9.85 1.00
N ASP A 41 -14.20 -9.83 -0.33
CA ASP A 41 -15.02 -10.64 -1.22
C ASP A 41 -14.55 -12.10 -1.34
N SER A 42 -13.24 -12.36 -1.18
CA SER A 42 -12.64 -13.67 -1.49
C SER A 42 -11.61 -14.19 -0.47
N ALA A 43 -11.54 -13.58 0.72
CA ALA A 43 -10.64 -14.01 1.79
C ALA A 43 -10.98 -15.41 2.28
N ARG A 44 -9.93 -16.19 2.50
CA ARG A 44 -10.02 -17.52 3.10
C ARG A 44 -10.03 -17.43 4.63
N PRO A 45 -10.59 -18.44 5.33
CA PRO A 45 -10.60 -18.48 6.80
C PRO A 45 -9.21 -18.27 7.42
N ASP A 46 -8.17 -18.89 6.86
CA ASP A 46 -6.78 -18.73 7.33
C ASP A 46 -6.25 -17.30 7.18
N GLU A 47 -6.73 -16.57 6.16
CA GLU A 47 -6.34 -15.18 5.90
C GLU A 47 -7.10 -14.21 6.83
N VAL A 48 -8.35 -14.54 7.19
CA VAL A 48 -9.13 -13.83 8.20
C VAL A 48 -8.58 -14.07 9.61
N GLU A 49 -8.13 -15.29 9.94
CA GLU A 49 -7.46 -15.57 11.21
C GLU A 49 -6.16 -14.77 11.33
N THR A 50 -5.40 -14.69 10.25
CA THR A 50 -4.19 -13.83 10.19
C THR A 50 -4.55 -12.36 10.39
N PHE A 51 -5.67 -11.89 9.82
CA PHE A 51 -6.16 -10.53 10.05
C PHE A 51 -6.48 -10.29 11.53
N VAL A 52 -7.17 -11.22 12.19
CA VAL A 52 -7.52 -11.11 13.62
C VAL A 52 -6.27 -11.12 14.52
N GLN A 53 -5.29 -11.97 14.20
CA GLN A 53 -4.10 -12.13 15.05
C GLN A 53 -3.00 -11.08 14.78
N GLN A 54 -2.84 -10.63 13.52
CA GLN A 54 -1.66 -9.87 13.07
C GLN A 54 -2.03 -8.55 12.37
N GLY A 55 -3.32 -8.29 12.14
CA GLY A 55 -3.83 -7.07 11.50
C GLY A 55 -3.83 -7.09 9.96
N MET A 56 -4.38 -6.03 9.36
CA MET A 56 -4.55 -5.92 7.90
C MET A 56 -3.27 -6.04 7.07
N PRO A 57 -2.13 -5.44 7.47
CA PRO A 57 -0.93 -5.50 6.63
C PRO A 57 -0.44 -6.92 6.38
N ALA A 58 -0.48 -7.77 7.42
CA ALA A 58 -0.06 -9.17 7.34
C ALA A 58 -1.04 -10.03 6.53
N ALA A 59 -2.34 -9.82 6.70
CA ALA A 59 -3.38 -10.53 5.96
C ALA A 59 -3.36 -10.22 4.45
N LEU A 60 -3.19 -8.95 4.08
CA LEU A 60 -3.10 -8.51 2.69
C LEU A 60 -1.85 -9.02 1.97
N GLU A 61 -0.70 -9.08 2.66
CA GLU A 61 0.52 -9.65 2.10
C GLU A 61 0.31 -11.14 1.77
N ARG A 62 -0.37 -11.89 2.65
CA ARG A 62 -0.69 -13.31 2.44
C ARG A 62 -1.66 -13.51 1.26
N TYR A 63 -2.72 -12.71 1.21
CA TYR A 63 -3.68 -12.68 0.10
C TYR A 63 -3.00 -12.35 -1.23
N ARG A 64 -2.18 -11.29 -1.28
CA ARG A 64 -1.40 -10.90 -2.48
C ARG A 64 -0.45 -12.01 -2.95
N ARG A 65 0.23 -12.69 -2.02
CA ARG A 65 1.08 -13.84 -2.34
C ARG A 65 0.28 -14.99 -2.95
N ARG A 66 -0.94 -15.25 -2.46
CA ARG A 66 -1.84 -16.26 -3.05
C ARG A 66 -2.25 -15.87 -4.46
N LEU A 67 -2.66 -14.61 -4.69
CA LEU A 67 -3.02 -14.15 -6.04
C LEU A 67 -1.85 -14.28 -7.02
N ARG A 68 -0.63 -13.93 -6.59
CA ARG A 68 0.59 -14.07 -7.41
C ARG A 68 0.98 -15.52 -7.69
N ARG A 69 0.66 -16.46 -6.78
CA ARG A 69 0.95 -17.89 -6.94
C ARG A 69 -0.07 -18.63 -7.79
N THR A 70 -1.25 -18.05 -8.02
CA THR A 70 -2.25 -18.61 -8.94
C THR A 70 -1.85 -18.16 -10.35
N PRO A 71 -1.38 -19.05 -11.24
CA PRO A 71 -0.98 -18.64 -12.59
C PRO A 71 -2.19 -18.01 -13.31
N PRO A 72 -2.02 -16.90 -14.05
CA PRO A 72 -3.10 -16.36 -14.86
C PRO A 72 -3.32 -17.29 -16.05
N GLY A 73 -4.28 -18.21 -15.95
CA GLY A 73 -4.72 -18.98 -17.11
C GLY A 73 -5.02 -20.45 -16.84
N LYS A 74 -6.18 -20.72 -16.24
CA LYS A 74 -6.95 -21.94 -16.58
C LYS A 74 -8.45 -21.74 -16.33
N HIS A 75 -8.99 -20.62 -16.82
CA HIS A 75 -10.43 -20.36 -16.88
C HIS A 75 -10.85 -19.82 -18.25
N ARG A 76 -10.34 -20.44 -19.31
CA ARG A 76 -10.90 -20.37 -20.66
C ARG A 76 -10.69 -21.71 -21.36
N ALA A 77 -11.69 -22.57 -21.25
CA ALA A 77 -12.07 -23.62 -22.19
C ALA A 77 -13.29 -24.32 -21.59
N ALA A 78 -14.44 -23.67 -21.76
CA ALA A 78 -15.71 -24.35 -21.92
C ALA A 78 -15.87 -24.62 -23.43
#